data_AF-A0A0L0FP83-F1
#
_entry.id   AF-A0A0L0FP83-F1
#
_cell.length_a   1.000
_cell.length_b   1.000
_cell.length_c   1.000
_cell.angle_alpha   90.00
_cell.angle_beta   90.00
_cell.angle_gamma   90.00
#
_symmetry.space_group_name_H-M   'P 1'
#
loop_
_entity.id
_entity.type
_entity.pdbx_description
1 polymer ?
#
loop_
_entity_poly.entity_id
_entity_poly.type
_entity_poly.pdbx_seq_one_letter_code
_entity_poly.pdbx_strand_id
1 'polypeptide(L)'
;MLEHFQGSFNEKVISLYFKLKEFNSWCTENSGDFKGFDLTNTWAPYITSWLAEVRANSTANVELLLEQETWQPTSSLELHSVSSTRLLSRYFELYSFLDKLEWEDREQYAHFVRVFAESVAVTLREYCVQSSRLLRSLHEKRSGLLDSLQRTRGHSASMVAGETPRSPIPNTQSLLMDSPGMESDDQGDFYRVSQKACVLLNNIEMVRQKMQQLCSAMHIDQAFTQAAEQAMANSVLSAQRIASMPYMDNEDSNISGAVAEGVSLEMQNTASIVFNSLASMSNALAIKLCAPLYEILVSIAAMPSGFNKFIHGISFFDKKSNGPRCVL
;
A
#
# COMPACT_ATOMS: atom_id res chain seq x y z
N MET A 1 5.50 5.31 -21.26
CA MET A 1 4.03 5.27 -21.04
C MET A 1 3.62 5.71 -19.62
N LEU A 2 4.42 5.47 -18.57
CA LEU A 2 4.19 6.06 -17.23
C LEU A 2 4.63 7.54 -17.09
N GLU A 3 5.53 8.02 -17.96
CA GLU A 3 5.91 9.45 -18.05
C GLU A 3 4.75 10.37 -18.50
N HIS A 4 3.70 9.83 -19.14
CA HIS A 4 2.56 10.63 -19.58
C HIS A 4 1.56 10.98 -18.48
N PHE A 5 1.73 10.44 -17.27
CA PHE A 5 0.97 10.86 -16.08
C PHE A 5 1.69 11.92 -15.24
N GLN A 6 2.90 12.36 -15.64
CA GLN A 6 3.39 13.71 -15.30
C GLN A 6 2.59 14.73 -16.12
N GLY A 7 1.29 14.82 -15.82
CA GLY A 7 0.46 15.88 -16.36
C GLY A 7 1.07 17.22 -15.95
N SER A 8 1.44 18.02 -16.95
CA SER A 8 1.99 19.38 -16.85
C SER A 8 1.22 20.35 -15.91
N PHE A 9 0.07 19.91 -15.44
CA PHE A 9 -0.77 20.59 -14.46
C PHE A 9 -0.06 20.71 -13.11
N ASN A 10 0.56 19.64 -12.59
CA ASN A 10 1.12 19.67 -11.24
C ASN A 10 2.33 20.60 -11.14
N GLU A 11 3.38 20.42 -11.93
CA GLU A 11 4.62 21.22 -11.77
C GLU A 11 4.39 22.74 -11.89
N LYS A 12 3.52 23.17 -12.80
CA LYS A 12 3.20 24.60 -13.01
C LYS A 12 2.39 25.16 -11.85
N VAL A 13 1.37 24.44 -11.40
CA VAL A 13 0.49 24.82 -10.29
C VAL A 13 1.31 24.89 -9.00
N ILE A 14 2.23 23.94 -8.80
CA ILE A 14 3.16 23.88 -7.68
C ILE A 14 4.14 25.05 -7.71
N SER A 15 4.78 25.29 -8.86
CA SER A 15 5.69 26.42 -9.03
C SER A 15 4.97 27.74 -8.76
N LEU A 16 3.70 27.86 -9.16
CA LEU A 16 2.89 29.03 -8.88
C LEU A 16 2.58 29.18 -7.38
N TYR A 17 2.21 28.10 -6.68
CA TYR A 17 2.00 28.13 -5.24
C TYR A 17 3.24 28.63 -4.50
N PHE A 18 4.42 28.06 -4.79
CA PHE A 18 5.67 28.48 -4.13
C PHE A 18 6.04 29.93 -4.45
N LYS A 19 5.88 30.37 -5.70
CA LYS A 19 6.11 31.78 -6.06
C LYS A 19 5.16 32.72 -5.34
N LEU A 20 3.89 32.34 -5.19
CA LEU A 20 2.91 33.12 -4.44
C LEU A 20 3.22 33.11 -2.93
N LYS A 21 3.67 31.99 -2.37
CA LYS A 21 4.11 31.90 -0.97
C LYS A 21 5.31 32.82 -0.70
N GLU A 22 6.32 32.77 -1.57
CA GLU A 22 7.50 33.64 -1.50
C GLU A 22 7.12 35.12 -1.65
N PHE A 23 6.29 35.45 -2.63
CA PHE A 23 5.79 36.81 -2.83
C PHE A 23 4.97 37.29 -1.63
N ASN A 24 4.12 36.44 -1.06
CA ASN A 24 3.31 36.76 0.11
C ASN A 24 4.19 37.07 1.33
N SER A 25 5.22 36.26 1.59
CA SER A 25 6.21 36.50 2.66
C SER A 25 6.95 37.82 2.44
N TRP A 26 7.40 38.07 1.21
CA TRP A 26 8.08 39.31 0.88
C TRP A 26 7.17 40.53 1.12
N CYS A 27 5.90 40.47 0.73
CA CYS A 27 4.96 41.58 0.94
C CYS A 27 4.64 41.81 2.43
N THR A 28 4.47 40.76 3.23
CA THR A 28 4.20 40.92 4.68
C THR A 28 5.41 41.46 5.43
N GLU A 29 6.63 41.14 4.99
CA GLU A 29 7.87 41.66 5.58
C GLU A 29 8.16 43.12 5.20
N ASN A 30 7.82 43.54 3.98
CA ASN A 30 8.25 44.84 3.43
C ASN A 30 7.14 45.90 3.35
N SER A 31 5.87 45.52 3.51
CA SER A 31 4.75 46.45 3.34
C SER A 31 3.96 46.55 4.65
N GLY A 32 4.18 47.65 5.39
CA GLY A 32 3.67 47.82 6.76
C GLY A 32 2.15 47.72 6.92
N ASP A 33 1.40 47.87 5.83
CA ASP A 33 -0.07 47.79 5.82
C ASP A 33 -0.62 46.50 5.17
N PHE A 34 0.23 45.66 4.57
CA PHE A 34 -0.23 44.47 3.84
C PHE A 34 -0.37 43.26 4.78
N LYS A 35 -1.57 42.70 4.88
CA LYS A 35 -1.88 41.58 5.79
C LYS A 35 -1.59 40.19 5.21
N GLY A 36 -1.09 40.09 3.98
CA GLY A 36 -0.93 38.81 3.31
C GLY A 36 -2.17 38.37 2.53
N PHE A 37 -1.97 37.47 1.59
CA PHE A 37 -3.01 36.66 0.96
C PHE A 37 -3.30 35.43 1.82
N ASP A 38 -4.58 35.07 1.92
CA ASP A 38 -4.98 33.78 2.48
C ASP A 38 -4.72 32.66 1.44
N LEU A 39 -3.44 32.30 1.30
CA LEU A 39 -3.00 31.28 0.34
C LEU A 39 -3.57 29.92 0.71
N THR A 40 -3.64 29.60 1.99
CA THR A 40 -4.13 28.32 2.50
C THR A 40 -5.55 28.04 2.02
N ASN A 41 -6.51 28.93 2.30
CA ASN A 41 -7.90 28.69 1.90
C ASN A 41 -8.11 28.83 0.39
N THR A 42 -7.34 29.69 -0.29
CA THR A 42 -7.42 29.83 -1.74
C THR A 42 -6.97 28.56 -2.46
N TRP A 43 -5.94 27.88 -1.94
CA TRP A 43 -5.30 26.74 -2.60
C TRP A 43 -5.85 25.37 -2.17
N ALA A 44 -6.50 25.28 -1.01
CA ALA A 44 -7.06 24.03 -0.49
C ALA A 44 -7.95 23.26 -1.49
N PRO A 45 -8.83 23.89 -2.30
CA PRO A 45 -9.64 23.19 -3.29
C PRO A 45 -8.82 22.51 -4.38
N TYR A 46 -7.69 23.10 -4.78
CA TYR A 46 -6.81 22.55 -5.81
C TYR A 46 -6.06 21.32 -5.31
N ILE A 47 -5.55 21.37 -4.07
CA ILE A 47 -4.91 20.22 -3.42
C ILE A 47 -5.92 19.09 -3.23
N THR A 48 -7.14 19.41 -2.82
CA THR A 48 -8.22 18.42 -2.66
C THR A 48 -8.58 17.75 -3.98
N SER A 49 -8.72 18.53 -5.05
CA SER A 49 -8.99 18.03 -6.41
C SER A 49 -7.86 17.13 -6.91
N TRP A 50 -6.60 17.55 -6.70
CA TRP A 50 -5.42 16.76 -7.05
C TRP A 50 -5.38 15.42 -6.30
N LEU A 51 -5.64 15.41 -4.99
CA LEU A 51 -5.72 14.17 -4.21
C LEU A 51 -6.84 13.24 -4.68
N ALA A 52 -7.98 13.81 -5.10
CA ALA A 52 -9.06 13.03 -5.69
C ALA A 52 -8.64 12.37 -7.02
N GLU A 53 -7.87 13.07 -7.85
CA GLU A 53 -7.29 12.52 -9.08
C GLU A 53 -6.26 11.42 -8.79
N VAL A 54 -5.37 11.63 -7.81
CA VAL A 54 -4.43 10.60 -7.34
C VAL A 54 -5.19 9.34 -6.94
N ARG A 55 -6.29 9.48 -6.21
CA ARG A 55 -7.17 8.37 -5.82
C ARG A 55 -7.87 7.71 -7.01
N ALA A 56 -8.39 8.49 -7.95
CA ALA A 56 -9.12 7.96 -9.10
C ALA A 56 -8.21 7.12 -10.03
N ASN A 57 -6.96 7.54 -10.20
CA ASN A 57 -6.00 6.85 -11.05
C ASN A 57 -5.31 5.66 -10.36
N SER A 58 -5.54 5.51 -9.06
CA SER A 58 -4.79 4.63 -8.16
C SER A 58 -4.89 3.14 -8.53
N THR A 59 -6.06 2.68 -9.00
CA THR A 59 -6.33 1.28 -9.39
C THR A 59 -5.86 0.95 -10.81
N ALA A 60 -6.17 1.81 -11.79
CA ALA A 60 -5.74 1.62 -13.18
C ALA A 60 -4.20 1.53 -13.30
N ASN A 61 -3.48 2.28 -12.45
CA ASN A 61 -2.02 2.22 -12.40
C ASN A 61 -1.50 0.84 -11.96
N VAL A 62 -2.21 0.12 -11.08
CA VAL A 62 -1.80 -1.21 -10.62
C VAL A 62 -1.87 -2.22 -11.75
N GLU A 63 -2.98 -2.21 -12.50
CA GLU A 63 -3.19 -3.14 -13.62
C GLU A 63 -2.11 -2.95 -14.68
N LEU A 64 -1.90 -1.71 -15.12
CA LEU A 64 -0.85 -1.36 -16.10
C LEU A 64 0.56 -1.77 -15.61
N LEU A 65 0.84 -1.59 -14.32
CA LEU A 65 2.13 -1.91 -13.72
C LEU A 65 2.38 -3.42 -13.66
N LEU A 66 1.35 -4.22 -13.40
CA LEU A 66 1.42 -5.68 -13.39
C LEU A 66 1.43 -6.29 -14.80
N GLU A 67 0.77 -5.65 -15.77
CA GLU A 67 0.80 -6.06 -17.18
C GLU A 67 2.19 -5.89 -17.80
N GLN A 68 2.91 -4.83 -17.44
CA GLN A 68 4.25 -4.52 -17.93
C GLN A 68 5.37 -5.26 -17.16
N GLU A 69 5.00 -6.12 -16.21
CA GLU A 69 5.94 -6.82 -15.34
C GLU A 69 6.67 -7.96 -16.08
N THR A 70 8.00 -7.96 -15.98
CA THR A 70 8.88 -8.99 -16.57
C THR A 70 9.07 -10.19 -15.64
N TRP A 71 8.69 -10.06 -14.36
CA TRP A 71 8.79 -11.12 -13.34
C TRP A 71 10.21 -11.62 -13.15
N GLN A 72 11.19 -10.74 -13.34
CA GLN A 72 12.60 -11.01 -13.06
C GLN A 72 13.03 -10.26 -11.80
N PRO A 73 13.89 -10.87 -10.95
CA PRO A 73 14.57 -10.15 -9.88
C PRO A 73 15.32 -8.94 -10.42
N THR A 74 15.31 -7.84 -9.68
CA THR A 74 16.09 -6.63 -10.02
C THR A 74 17.59 -6.95 -10.02
N SER A 75 18.05 -7.78 -9.09
CA SER A 75 19.44 -8.27 -9.05
C SER A 75 19.54 -9.63 -8.35
N SER A 76 20.75 -10.18 -8.24
CA SER A 76 21.01 -11.40 -7.47
C SER A 76 20.83 -11.22 -5.95
N LEU A 77 20.86 -9.97 -5.47
CA LEU A 77 20.64 -9.59 -4.08
C LEU A 77 19.20 -9.15 -3.84
N GLU A 78 18.61 -8.45 -4.81
CA GLU A 78 17.24 -7.93 -4.75
C GLU A 78 16.29 -8.85 -5.50
N LEU A 79 15.62 -9.71 -4.74
CA LEU A 79 14.79 -10.79 -5.29
C LEU A 79 13.38 -10.36 -5.69
N HIS A 80 13.03 -9.10 -5.47
CA HIS A 80 11.81 -8.46 -5.96
C HIS A 80 12.05 -7.90 -7.38
N SER A 81 10.98 -7.71 -8.14
CA SER A 81 11.02 -7.07 -9.45
C SER A 81 10.79 -5.56 -9.37
N VAL A 82 11.12 -4.89 -10.47
CA VAL A 82 11.09 -3.43 -10.58
C VAL A 82 9.68 -2.83 -10.43
N SER A 83 8.59 -3.57 -10.68
CA SER A 83 7.25 -3.00 -10.51
C SER A 83 6.91 -2.67 -9.05
N SER A 84 7.36 -3.51 -8.11
CA SER A 84 7.12 -3.32 -6.68
C SER A 84 7.74 -2.02 -6.17
N THR A 85 8.95 -1.70 -6.63
CA THR A 85 9.65 -0.46 -6.30
C THR A 85 9.00 0.74 -6.99
N ARG A 86 8.68 0.62 -8.29
CA ARG A 86 8.01 1.69 -9.05
C ARG A 86 6.67 2.11 -8.43
N LEU A 87 5.87 1.15 -7.97
CA LEU A 87 4.57 1.42 -7.36
C LEU A 87 4.70 2.39 -6.19
N LEU A 88 5.62 2.09 -5.25
CA LEU A 88 5.77 2.88 -4.03
C LEU A 88 6.65 4.11 -4.20
N SER A 89 7.67 4.09 -5.06
CA SER A 89 8.45 5.29 -5.37
C SER A 89 7.56 6.44 -5.83
N ARG A 90 6.52 6.15 -6.63
CA ARG A 90 5.53 7.15 -7.03
C ARG A 90 4.81 7.77 -5.83
N TYR A 91 4.43 6.99 -4.83
CA TYR A 91 3.80 7.54 -3.63
C TYR A 91 4.76 8.33 -2.75
N PHE A 92 6.04 7.94 -2.68
CA PHE A 92 7.05 8.78 -2.03
C PHE A 92 7.20 10.13 -2.73
N GLU A 93 7.18 10.17 -4.07
CA GLU A 93 7.22 11.41 -4.83
C GLU A 93 5.99 12.29 -4.59
N LEU A 94 4.79 11.70 -4.64
CA LEU A 94 3.53 12.40 -4.38
C LEU A 94 3.45 12.92 -2.94
N TYR A 95 3.90 12.13 -1.95
CA TYR A 95 3.97 12.56 -0.56
C TYR A 95 5.02 13.65 -0.35
N SER A 96 6.21 13.49 -0.92
CA SER A 96 7.26 14.53 -0.86
C SER A 96 6.76 15.85 -1.42
N PHE A 97 5.92 15.81 -2.46
CA PHE A 97 5.25 17.00 -2.95
C PHE A 97 4.31 17.60 -1.89
N LEU A 98 3.40 16.80 -1.32
CA LEU A 98 2.46 17.27 -0.29
C LEU A 98 3.21 17.86 0.92
N ASP A 99 4.30 17.24 1.35
CA ASP A 99 5.13 17.68 2.46
C ASP A 99 5.86 19.00 2.17
N LYS A 100 6.43 19.14 0.97
CA LYS A 100 7.09 20.36 0.50
C LYS A 100 6.17 21.59 0.47
N LEU A 101 4.85 21.41 0.42
CA LEU A 101 3.94 22.55 0.52
C LEU A 101 4.12 23.31 1.84
N GLU A 102 4.61 22.63 2.90
CA GLU A 102 4.81 23.19 4.23
C GLU A 102 3.53 23.93 4.68
N TRP A 103 2.41 23.22 4.58
CA TRP A 103 1.09 23.80 4.71
C TRP A 103 0.86 24.34 6.13
N GLU A 104 0.50 25.61 6.24
CA GLU A 104 0.44 26.33 7.52
C GLU A 104 -0.72 25.86 8.42
N ASP A 105 -1.88 25.60 7.82
CA ASP A 105 -3.04 25.07 8.52
C ASP A 105 -2.87 23.57 8.79
N ARG A 106 -2.49 23.22 10.03
CA ARG A 106 -2.24 21.84 10.43
C ARG A 106 -3.46 20.93 10.32
N GLU A 107 -4.67 21.47 10.49
CA GLU A 107 -5.91 20.69 10.38
C GLU A 107 -6.16 20.31 8.91
N GLN A 108 -6.01 21.27 8.00
CA GLN A 108 -6.10 21.01 6.56
C GLN A 108 -4.99 20.08 6.08
N TYR A 109 -3.75 20.26 6.54
CA TYR A 109 -2.65 19.37 6.19
C TYR A 109 -2.92 17.93 6.65
N ALA A 110 -3.37 17.74 7.89
CA ALA A 110 -3.74 16.43 8.41
C ALA A 110 -4.88 15.80 7.58
N HIS A 111 -5.85 16.61 7.13
CA HIS A 111 -6.87 16.14 6.20
C HIS A 111 -6.28 15.67 4.87
N PHE A 112 -5.35 16.42 4.28
CA PHE A 112 -4.69 16.03 3.03
C PHE A 112 -3.87 14.75 3.18
N VAL A 113 -3.08 14.63 4.24
CA VAL A 113 -2.30 13.41 4.56
C VAL A 113 -3.23 12.21 4.74
N ARG A 114 -4.39 12.38 5.40
CA ARG A 114 -5.39 11.32 5.53
C ARG A 114 -5.93 10.86 4.19
N VAL A 115 -6.38 11.78 3.33
CA VAL A 115 -6.94 11.45 2.01
C VAL A 115 -5.87 10.79 1.12
N PHE A 116 -4.63 11.26 1.22
CA PHE A 116 -3.49 10.64 0.55
C PHE A 116 -3.26 9.20 1.03
N ALA A 117 -3.21 8.97 2.35
CA ALA A 117 -3.04 7.65 2.92
C ALA A 117 -4.19 6.69 2.55
N GLU A 118 -5.44 7.16 2.52
CA GLU A 118 -6.58 6.39 2.00
C GLU A 118 -6.36 5.95 0.54
N SER A 119 -5.77 6.82 -0.29
CA SER A 119 -5.45 6.52 -1.68
C SER A 119 -4.37 5.45 -1.79
N VAL A 120 -3.33 5.52 -0.94
CA VAL A 120 -2.30 4.48 -0.83
C VAL A 120 -2.93 3.13 -0.43
N ALA A 121 -3.80 3.11 0.59
CA ALA A 121 -4.48 1.89 1.03
C ALA A 121 -5.28 1.22 -0.10
N VAL A 122 -6.04 2.01 -0.86
CA VAL A 122 -6.84 1.50 -1.99
C VAL A 122 -5.94 0.85 -3.05
N THR A 123 -4.86 1.52 -3.43
CA THR A 123 -3.90 0.96 -4.40
C THR A 123 -3.20 -0.28 -3.90
N LEU A 124 -2.74 -0.29 -2.65
CA LEU A 124 -2.10 -1.47 -2.09
C LEU A 124 -3.07 -2.63 -2.03
N ARG A 125 -4.33 -2.40 -1.62
CA ARG A 125 -5.36 -3.43 -1.67
C ARG A 125 -5.54 -3.99 -3.07
N GLU A 126 -5.63 -3.13 -4.08
CA GLU A 126 -5.78 -3.58 -5.47
C GLU A 126 -4.56 -4.38 -5.93
N TYR A 127 -3.34 -3.90 -5.65
CA TYR A 127 -2.10 -4.63 -5.92
C TYR A 127 -2.10 -6.02 -5.28
N CYS A 128 -2.57 -6.09 -4.04
CA CYS A 128 -2.65 -7.31 -3.27
C CYS A 128 -3.67 -8.31 -3.86
N VAL A 129 -4.84 -7.83 -4.26
CA VAL A 129 -5.89 -8.63 -4.90
C VAL A 129 -5.40 -9.19 -6.24
N GLN A 130 -4.79 -8.35 -7.08
CA GLN A 130 -4.29 -8.77 -8.38
C GLN A 130 -3.10 -9.75 -8.25
N SER A 131 -2.19 -9.49 -7.31
CA SER A 131 -1.11 -10.42 -6.96
C SER A 131 -1.66 -11.78 -6.53
N SER A 132 -2.69 -11.81 -5.68
CA SER A 132 -3.32 -13.06 -5.23
C SER A 132 -3.97 -13.83 -6.39
N ARG A 133 -4.63 -13.13 -7.32
CA ARG A 133 -5.20 -13.74 -8.54
C ARG A 133 -4.11 -14.36 -9.42
N LEU A 134 -3.00 -13.65 -9.61
CA LEU A 134 -1.85 -14.14 -10.38
C LEU A 134 -1.23 -15.39 -9.73
N LEU A 135 -1.06 -15.38 -8.41
CA LEU A 135 -0.52 -16.52 -7.67
C LEU A 135 -1.43 -17.76 -7.82
N ARG A 136 -2.74 -17.58 -7.69
CA ARG A 136 -3.72 -18.66 -7.89
C ARG A 136 -3.68 -19.21 -9.32
N SER A 137 -3.62 -18.34 -10.32
CA SER A 137 -3.51 -18.76 -11.73
C SER A 137 -2.24 -19.57 -12.01
N LEU A 138 -1.11 -19.20 -11.40
CA LEU A 138 0.15 -19.95 -11.51
C LEU A 138 0.03 -21.34 -10.86
N HIS A 139 -0.69 -21.43 -9.74
CA HIS A 139 -0.95 -22.70 -9.07
C HIS A 139 -1.89 -23.62 -9.90
N GLU A 140 -3.00 -23.09 -10.40
CA GLU A 140 -3.97 -23.85 -11.20
C GLU A 140 -3.36 -24.40 -12.50
N LYS A 141 -2.59 -23.58 -13.24
CA LYS A 141 -1.89 -24.01 -14.45
C LYS A 141 -0.93 -25.17 -14.18
N ARG A 142 -0.30 -25.20 -13.01
CA ARG A 142 0.56 -26.29 -12.59
C ARG A 142 -0.24 -27.55 -12.25
N SER A 143 -1.30 -27.43 -11.46
CA SER A 143 -2.13 -28.58 -11.07
C SER A 143 -2.71 -29.28 -12.30
N GLY A 144 -3.23 -28.51 -13.26
CA GLY A 144 -3.77 -29.08 -14.51
C GLY A 144 -2.73 -29.80 -15.37
N LEU A 145 -1.46 -29.36 -15.33
CA LEU A 145 -0.37 -30.01 -16.04
C LEU A 145 0.01 -31.34 -15.38
N LEU A 146 0.04 -31.39 -14.05
CA LEU A 146 0.26 -32.62 -13.28
C LEU A 146 -0.86 -33.64 -13.52
N ASP A 147 -2.12 -33.21 -13.52
CA ASP A 147 -3.26 -34.08 -13.79
C ASP A 147 -3.22 -34.66 -15.22
N SER A 148 -2.75 -33.87 -16.18
CA SER A 148 -2.62 -34.29 -17.58
C SER A 148 -1.49 -35.32 -17.76
N LEU A 149 -0.36 -35.14 -17.06
CA LEU A 149 0.76 -36.09 -17.05
C LEU A 149 0.41 -37.41 -16.36
N GLN A 150 -0.34 -37.36 -15.25
CA GLN A 150 -0.80 -38.57 -14.57
C GLN A 150 -1.76 -39.40 -15.44
N ARG A 151 -2.67 -38.74 -16.18
CA ARG A 151 -3.56 -39.44 -17.13
C ARG A 151 -2.80 -40.09 -18.27
N THR A 152 -1.76 -39.45 -18.83
CA THR A 152 -0.95 -40.05 -19.91
C THR A 152 -0.09 -41.22 -19.41
N ARG A 153 0.44 -41.15 -18.18
CA ARG A 153 1.21 -42.24 -17.57
C ARG A 153 0.35 -43.48 -17.25
N GLY A 154 -0.91 -43.28 -16.85
CA GLY A 154 -1.86 -44.36 -16.60
C GLY A 154 -2.31 -45.14 -17.85
N HIS A 155 -2.25 -44.54 -19.05
CA HIS A 155 -2.65 -45.21 -20.29
C HIS A 155 -1.52 -45.99 -20.98
N SER A 156 -0.25 -45.78 -20.59
CA SER A 156 0.89 -46.52 -21.16
C SER A 156 1.27 -47.78 -20.36
N ALA A 157 0.69 -47.99 -19.17
CA ALA A 157 0.99 -49.13 -18.30
C ALA A 157 0.05 -50.34 -18.50
N SER A 158 -0.90 -50.28 -19.46
CA SER A 158 -1.90 -51.33 -19.66
C SER A 158 -1.88 -51.91 -21.08
N MET A 159 -0.72 -52.27 -21.62
CA MET A 159 -0.60 -53.23 -22.74
C MET A 159 0.73 -54.00 -22.68
N VAL A 160 0.92 -54.82 -21.63
CA VAL A 160 1.86 -55.96 -21.69
C VAL A 160 1.24 -57.15 -20.95
N ALA A 161 0.33 -57.84 -21.64
CA ALA A 161 0.09 -59.26 -21.43
C ALA A 161 -0.27 -59.86 -22.79
N GLY A 162 0.68 -60.57 -23.39
CA GLY A 162 0.42 -61.50 -24.48
C GLY A 162 0.90 -61.07 -25.86
N GLU A 163 2.01 -61.69 -26.26
CA GLU A 163 2.25 -62.23 -27.61
C GLU A 163 2.80 -61.30 -28.72
N THR A 164 4.08 -61.56 -29.03
CA THR A 164 4.78 -61.29 -30.29
C THR A 164 3.99 -61.78 -31.52
N PRO A 165 4.03 -61.07 -32.67
CA PRO A 165 5.08 -61.37 -33.65
C PRO A 165 5.70 -60.16 -34.39
N ARG A 166 6.97 -60.39 -34.76
CA ARG A 166 7.90 -59.64 -35.62
C ARG A 166 7.27 -58.77 -36.72
N SER A 167 7.69 -57.50 -36.76
CA SER A 167 7.79 -56.70 -38.00
C SER A 167 9.06 -55.83 -37.95
N PRO A 168 9.87 -55.76 -39.03
CA PRO A 168 11.07 -54.92 -39.07
C PRO A 168 10.85 -53.68 -39.95
N ILE A 169 10.76 -52.48 -39.35
CA ILE A 169 10.99 -51.21 -40.05
C ILE A 169 11.57 -50.17 -39.05
N PRO A 170 12.21 -49.07 -39.48
CA PRO A 170 13.65 -48.89 -39.40
C PRO A 170 14.04 -47.73 -38.47
N ASN A 171 15.33 -47.71 -38.16
CA ASN A 171 16.10 -46.67 -37.48
C ASN A 171 15.57 -45.23 -37.58
N THR A 172 15.07 -44.71 -36.46
CA THR A 172 15.12 -43.29 -36.10
C THR A 172 15.53 -43.17 -34.63
N GLN A 173 16.80 -43.49 -34.37
CA GLN A 173 17.53 -42.99 -33.20
C GLN A 173 18.31 -41.74 -33.63
N SER A 174 17.90 -40.57 -33.18
CA SER A 174 18.80 -39.52 -32.69
C SER A 174 17.95 -38.40 -32.07
N LEU A 175 18.45 -37.83 -30.96
CA LEU A 175 17.85 -36.80 -30.09
C LEU A 175 16.93 -37.31 -28.99
N LEU A 176 17.49 -38.05 -28.02
CA LEU A 176 17.33 -37.71 -26.59
C LEU A 176 18.25 -38.62 -25.76
N MET A 177 19.53 -38.26 -25.69
CA MET A 177 20.46 -38.81 -24.70
C MET A 177 21.46 -37.71 -24.35
N ASP A 178 21.10 -36.92 -23.35
CA ASP A 178 22.05 -36.40 -22.35
C ASP A 178 21.49 -36.79 -20.98
N SER A 179 22.31 -37.56 -20.26
CA SER A 179 22.09 -38.28 -19.00
C SER A 179 21.99 -37.30 -17.79
N PRO A 180 21.90 -37.71 -16.49
CA PRO A 180 22.03 -39.06 -15.90
C PRO A 180 21.10 -39.40 -14.70
N GLY A 181 21.20 -40.65 -14.24
CA GLY A 181 21.24 -40.96 -12.81
C GLY A 181 19.91 -41.01 -12.05
N MET A 182 19.27 -42.17 -12.08
CA MET A 182 18.30 -42.57 -11.06
C MET A 182 19.04 -42.73 -9.72
N GLU A 183 18.95 -41.72 -8.85
CA GLU A 183 18.85 -41.93 -7.42
C GLU A 183 17.47 -41.47 -6.97
N SER A 184 16.75 -42.40 -6.37
CA SER A 184 15.41 -42.28 -5.85
C SER A 184 15.35 -41.29 -4.68
N ASP A 185 14.93 -40.06 -4.97
CA ASP A 185 14.45 -39.08 -4.00
C ASP A 185 13.18 -38.37 -4.54
N ASP A 186 12.26 -39.19 -5.08
CA ASP A 186 11.05 -38.80 -5.85
C ASP A 186 9.96 -38.11 -4.99
N GLN A 187 10.32 -37.65 -3.79
CA GLN A 187 9.49 -36.83 -2.90
C GLN A 187 9.87 -35.34 -2.93
N GLY A 188 10.99 -34.97 -3.57
CA GLY A 188 11.51 -33.59 -3.60
C GLY A 188 10.91 -32.67 -4.68
N ASP A 189 10.43 -33.21 -5.82
CA ASP A 189 10.02 -32.39 -6.97
C ASP A 189 8.57 -31.84 -6.88
N PHE A 190 7.81 -32.27 -5.87
CA PHE A 190 6.42 -31.82 -5.67
C PHE A 190 6.29 -30.33 -5.32
N TYR A 191 7.37 -29.65 -4.91
CA TYR A 191 7.32 -28.25 -4.45
C TYR A 191 8.20 -27.26 -5.23
N ARG A 192 8.59 -27.55 -6.48
CA ARG A 192 9.32 -26.55 -7.31
C ARG A 192 8.47 -25.33 -7.65
N VAL A 193 8.41 -24.33 -6.77
CA VAL A 193 7.67 -23.10 -7.02
C VAL A 193 8.25 -22.38 -8.22
N SER A 194 7.36 -21.87 -9.09
CA SER A 194 7.81 -21.17 -10.28
C SER A 194 8.57 -19.92 -9.88
N GLN A 195 9.64 -19.59 -10.60
CA GLN A 195 10.42 -18.38 -10.35
C GLN A 195 9.51 -17.14 -10.25
N LYS A 196 8.50 -17.06 -11.13
CA LYS A 196 7.49 -16.00 -11.13
C LYS A 196 6.71 -15.90 -9.81
N ALA A 197 6.32 -17.03 -9.22
CA ALA A 197 5.64 -17.04 -7.92
C ALA A 197 6.58 -16.57 -6.80
N CYS A 198 7.86 -16.95 -6.82
CA CYS A 198 8.82 -16.42 -5.84
C CYS A 198 9.04 -14.92 -5.97
N VAL A 199 9.22 -14.40 -7.19
CA VAL A 199 9.36 -12.95 -7.42
C VAL A 199 8.12 -12.21 -6.94
N LEU A 200 6.92 -12.74 -7.20
CA LEU A 200 5.67 -12.14 -6.73
C LEU A 200 5.56 -12.08 -5.20
N LEU A 201 5.99 -13.12 -4.49
CA LEU A 201 6.03 -13.12 -3.02
C LEU A 201 7.04 -12.10 -2.49
N ASN A 202 8.23 -12.05 -3.08
CA ASN A 202 9.26 -11.05 -2.73
C ASN A 202 8.77 -9.62 -3.00
N ASN A 203 7.96 -9.40 -4.03
CA ASN A 203 7.34 -8.11 -4.31
C ASN A 203 6.38 -7.68 -3.21
N ILE A 204 5.54 -8.59 -2.71
CA ILE A 204 4.61 -8.30 -1.61
C ILE A 204 5.38 -7.89 -0.36
N GLU A 205 6.46 -8.60 -0.04
CA GLU A 205 7.32 -8.27 1.10
C GLU A 205 8.04 -6.92 0.91
N MET A 206 8.56 -6.64 -0.29
CA MET A 206 9.15 -5.34 -0.60
C MET A 206 8.13 -4.20 -0.45
N VAL A 207 6.90 -4.42 -0.92
CA VAL A 207 5.80 -3.47 -0.77
C VAL A 207 5.49 -3.22 0.71
N ARG A 208 5.45 -4.26 1.54
CA ARG A 208 5.26 -4.13 2.99
C ARG A 208 6.35 -3.27 3.63
N GLN A 209 7.61 -3.53 3.33
CA GLN A 209 8.75 -2.78 3.88
C GLN A 209 8.72 -1.30 3.46
N LYS A 210 8.52 -1.04 2.18
CA LYS A 210 8.42 0.32 1.64
C LYS A 210 7.19 1.06 2.16
N MET A 211 6.10 0.36 2.43
CA MET A 211 4.92 0.95 3.05
C MET A 211 5.19 1.40 4.48
N GLN A 212 5.93 0.61 5.27
CA GLN A 212 6.35 1.03 6.62
C GLN A 212 7.23 2.28 6.58
N GLN A 213 8.13 2.37 5.59
CA GLN A 213 8.93 3.58 5.35
C GLN A 213 8.04 4.78 5.01
N LEU A 214 7.04 4.61 4.15
CA LEU A 214 6.11 5.68 3.78
C LEU A 214 5.27 6.14 4.98
N CYS A 215 4.75 5.22 5.79
CA CYS A 215 4.03 5.56 7.02
C CYS A 215 4.89 6.36 8.00
N SER A 216 6.16 5.96 8.15
CA SER A 216 7.12 6.67 9.00
C SER A 216 7.41 8.08 8.47
N ALA A 217 7.57 8.22 7.16
CA ALA A 217 7.79 9.51 6.50
C ALA A 217 6.58 10.44 6.60
N MET A 218 5.36 9.91 6.54
CA MET A 218 4.13 10.69 6.66
C MET A 218 3.89 11.29 8.05
N HIS A 219 4.68 10.88 9.05
CA HIS A 219 4.50 11.31 10.44
C HIS A 219 3.05 11.21 10.90
N ILE A 220 2.32 10.19 10.44
CA ILE A 220 0.86 10.01 10.65
C ILE A 220 0.50 10.28 12.12
N ASP A 221 1.25 9.67 13.05
CA ASP A 221 0.98 9.81 14.47
C ASP A 221 1.17 11.25 14.99
N GLN A 222 2.20 11.97 14.52
CA GLN A 222 2.43 13.35 14.93
C GLN A 222 1.42 14.31 14.28
N ALA A 223 1.11 14.12 13.00
CA ALA A 223 0.16 14.96 12.28
C ALA A 223 -1.26 14.88 12.89
N PHE A 224 -1.71 13.67 13.25
CA PHE A 224 -3.00 13.50 13.91
C PHE A 224 -3.00 14.02 15.35
N THR A 225 -1.90 13.86 16.09
CA THR A 225 -1.78 14.39 17.45
C THR A 225 -1.82 15.92 17.45
N GLN A 226 -1.06 16.57 16.58
CA GLN A 226 -1.04 18.04 16.46
C GLN A 226 -2.40 18.60 16.03
N ALA A 227 -3.08 17.96 15.08
CA ALA A 227 -4.42 18.37 14.68
C ALA A 227 -5.43 18.23 15.84
N ALA A 228 -5.32 17.18 16.65
CA ALA A 228 -6.13 17.02 17.86
C ALA A 228 -5.88 18.14 18.88
N GLU A 229 -4.60 18.43 19.16
CA GLU A 229 -4.21 19.52 20.07
C GLU A 229 -4.72 20.88 19.61
N GLN A 230 -4.63 21.18 18.32
CA GLN A 230 -5.08 22.45 17.76
C GLN A 230 -6.61 22.57 17.76
N ALA A 231 -7.34 21.50 17.45
CA ALA A 231 -8.79 21.46 17.57
C ALA A 231 -9.25 21.68 19.02
N MET A 232 -8.55 21.09 19.99
CA MET A 232 -8.81 21.31 21.41
C MET A 232 -8.55 22.77 21.81
N ALA A 233 -7.43 23.36 21.37
CA ALA A 233 -7.12 24.77 21.66
C ALA A 233 -8.20 25.72 21.09
N ASN A 234 -8.65 25.49 19.86
CA ASN A 234 -9.71 26.28 19.22
C ASN A 234 -11.05 26.16 19.96
N SER A 235 -11.39 24.96 20.45
CA SER A 235 -12.59 24.74 21.25
C SER A 235 -12.54 25.51 22.58
N VAL A 236 -11.41 25.47 23.28
CA VAL A 236 -11.20 26.21 24.53
C VAL A 236 -11.33 27.72 24.33
N LEU A 237 -10.70 28.27 23.28
CA LEU A 237 -10.80 29.70 22.95
C LEU A 237 -12.23 30.12 22.61
N SER A 238 -12.96 29.28 21.88
CA SER A 238 -14.36 29.53 21.52
C SER A 238 -15.22 29.63 22.79
N ALA A 239 -14.99 28.75 23.76
CA ALA A 239 -15.73 28.77 25.02
C ALA A 239 -15.34 29.91 25.94
N GLN A 240 -14.06 30.26 26.02
CA GLN A 240 -13.64 31.48 26.72
C GLN A 240 -14.35 32.70 26.14
N ARG A 241 -14.48 32.78 24.80
CA ARG A 241 -15.20 33.87 24.15
C ARG A 241 -16.68 33.91 24.52
N ILE A 242 -17.35 32.75 24.60
CA ILE A 242 -18.76 32.65 25.05
C ILE A 242 -18.89 33.06 26.52
N ALA A 243 -18.00 32.58 27.39
CA ALA A 243 -17.99 32.92 28.81
C ALA A 243 -17.67 34.40 29.08
N SER A 244 -16.95 35.05 28.15
CA SER A 244 -16.59 36.47 28.24
C SER A 244 -17.64 37.41 27.64
N MET A 245 -18.73 36.90 27.05
CA MET A 245 -19.79 37.77 26.56
C MET A 245 -20.45 38.47 27.75
N PRO A 246 -20.58 39.81 27.73
CA PRO A 246 -21.17 40.56 28.83
C PRO A 246 -22.58 40.05 29.06
N TYR A 247 -22.85 39.61 30.29
CA TYR A 247 -24.19 39.28 30.76
C TYR A 247 -25.06 40.52 30.53
N MET A 248 -25.99 40.43 29.58
CA MET A 248 -27.06 41.41 29.49
C MET A 248 -27.87 41.23 30.78
N ASP A 249 -27.83 42.25 31.64
CA ASP A 249 -28.52 42.28 32.94
C ASP A 249 -30.02 41.97 32.75
N ASN A 250 -30.36 40.69 32.92
CA ASN A 250 -31.73 40.24 33.14
C ASN A 250 -31.80 39.80 34.59
N GLU A 251 -32.62 40.50 35.39
CA GLU A 251 -32.67 40.45 36.86
C GLU A 251 -33.11 39.12 37.49
N ASP A 252 -33.29 38.03 36.73
CA ASP A 252 -33.71 36.73 37.25
C ASP A 252 -32.52 35.84 37.65
N SER A 253 -31.91 36.17 38.78
CA SER A 253 -30.67 35.58 39.30
C SER A 253 -30.88 34.30 40.12
N ASN A 254 -30.83 33.13 39.45
CA ASN A 254 -30.49 31.85 40.13
C ASN A 254 -29.97 30.72 39.22
N ILE A 255 -29.79 30.95 37.90
CA ILE A 255 -29.45 29.89 36.93
C ILE A 255 -27.94 29.90 36.55
N SER A 256 -27.19 30.93 36.96
CA SER A 256 -25.84 31.22 36.41
C SER A 256 -24.75 30.17 36.72
N GLY A 257 -24.75 29.53 37.90
CA GLY A 257 -23.70 28.58 38.28
C GLY A 257 -23.75 27.24 37.53
N ALA A 258 -24.96 26.71 37.32
CA ALA A 258 -25.16 25.39 36.70
C ALA A 258 -24.84 25.39 35.18
N VAL A 259 -25.01 26.53 34.51
CA VAL A 259 -24.73 26.66 33.08
C VAL A 259 -23.23 26.66 32.81
N ALA A 260 -22.42 27.32 33.63
CA ALA A 260 -20.97 27.35 33.48
C ALA A 260 -20.32 25.98 33.73
N GLU A 261 -20.77 25.23 34.75
CA GLU A 261 -20.31 23.86 35.00
C GLU A 261 -20.77 22.87 33.92
N GLY A 262 -22.01 23.00 33.43
CA GLY A 262 -22.53 22.17 32.35
C GLY A 262 -21.74 22.32 31.05
N VAL A 263 -21.44 23.56 30.65
CA VAL A 263 -20.65 23.85 29.45
C VAL A 263 -19.21 23.32 29.58
N SER A 264 -18.61 23.39 30.77
CA SER A 264 -17.25 22.86 31.01
C SER A 264 -17.18 21.34 30.89
N LEU A 265 -18.16 20.62 31.45
CA LEU A 265 -18.22 19.15 31.41
C LEU A 265 -18.52 18.61 30.01
N GLU A 266 -19.46 19.24 29.29
CA GLU A 266 -19.83 18.85 27.93
C GLU A 266 -18.68 19.09 26.94
N MET A 267 -17.87 20.12 27.17
CA MET A 267 -16.65 20.39 26.40
C MET A 267 -15.51 19.41 26.68
N GLN A 268 -15.26 19.04 27.94
CA GLN A 268 -14.26 18.01 28.26
C GLN A 268 -14.64 16.67 27.63
N ASN A 269 -15.93 16.33 27.64
CA ASN A 269 -16.43 15.13 26.97
C ASN A 269 -16.24 15.22 25.45
N THR A 270 -16.54 16.36 24.83
CA THR A 270 -16.37 16.55 23.38
C THR A 270 -14.89 16.47 22.96
N ALA A 271 -13.99 17.12 23.70
CA ALA A 271 -12.55 17.06 23.45
C ALA A 271 -11.99 15.64 23.61
N SER A 272 -12.44 14.91 24.64
CA SER A 272 -12.04 13.51 24.85
C SER A 272 -12.57 12.59 23.75
N ILE A 273 -13.80 12.81 23.25
CA ILE A 273 -14.36 12.07 22.11
C ILE A 273 -13.54 12.34 20.85
N VAL A 274 -13.21 13.60 20.53
CA VAL A 274 -12.41 13.95 19.35
C VAL A 274 -11.00 13.35 19.44
N PHE A 275 -10.33 13.44 20.58
CA PHE A 275 -9.01 12.85 20.79
C PHE A 275 -9.02 11.32 20.64
N ASN A 276 -9.99 10.65 21.25
CA ASN A 276 -10.14 9.20 21.13
C ASN A 276 -10.54 8.77 19.70
N SER A 277 -11.36 9.55 19.00
CA SER A 277 -11.68 9.32 17.60
C SER A 277 -10.46 9.50 16.70
N LEU A 278 -9.60 10.49 16.95
CA LEU A 278 -8.38 10.72 16.16
C LEU A 278 -7.31 9.67 16.41
N ALA A 279 -7.09 9.25 17.67
CA ALA A 279 -6.21 8.13 18.00
C ALA A 279 -6.72 6.80 17.42
N SER A 280 -8.04 6.57 17.49
CA SER A 280 -8.70 5.44 16.83
C SER A 280 -8.57 5.52 15.31
N MET A 281 -8.61 6.71 14.71
CA MET A 281 -8.40 6.91 13.28
C MET A 281 -6.96 6.63 12.84
N SER A 282 -5.93 7.03 13.61
CA SER A 282 -4.54 6.67 13.30
C SER A 282 -4.37 5.14 13.30
N ASN A 283 -4.85 4.47 14.37
CA ASN A 283 -4.83 3.02 14.46
C ASN A 283 -5.66 2.35 13.36
N ALA A 284 -6.84 2.88 13.04
CA ALA A 284 -7.69 2.36 11.97
C ALA A 284 -7.07 2.56 10.58
N LEU A 285 -6.31 3.64 10.38
CA LEU A 285 -5.59 3.89 9.14
C LEU A 285 -4.42 2.93 9.01
N ALA A 286 -3.61 2.75 10.07
CA ALA A 286 -2.54 1.75 10.11
C ALA A 286 -3.10 0.33 9.86
N ILE A 287 -4.21 -0.03 10.50
CA ILE A 287 -4.92 -1.29 10.27
C ILE A 287 -5.41 -1.37 8.82
N LYS A 288 -6.03 -0.33 8.26
CA LYS A 288 -6.51 -0.33 6.87
C LYS A 288 -5.36 -0.43 5.85
N LEU A 289 -4.19 0.11 6.15
CA LEU A 289 -3.00 0.05 5.32
C LEU A 289 -2.33 -1.32 5.38
N CYS A 290 -2.32 -1.97 6.55
CA CYS A 290 -1.67 -3.27 6.75
C CYS A 290 -2.61 -4.47 6.53
N ALA A 291 -3.92 -4.32 6.69
CA ALA A 291 -4.90 -5.40 6.58
C ALA A 291 -4.86 -6.13 5.23
N PRO A 292 -4.78 -5.45 4.07
CA PRO A 292 -4.72 -6.15 2.79
C PRO A 292 -3.48 -7.05 2.65
N LEU A 293 -2.34 -6.62 3.20
CA LEU A 293 -1.12 -7.42 3.20
C LEU A 293 -1.27 -8.65 4.11
N TYR A 294 -1.87 -8.46 5.28
CA TYR A 294 -2.18 -9.56 6.20
C TYR A 294 -3.18 -10.56 5.60
N GLU A 295 -4.23 -10.09 4.93
CA GLU A 295 -5.20 -10.94 4.25
C GLU A 295 -4.57 -11.81 3.16
N ILE A 296 -3.58 -11.29 2.42
CA ILE A 296 -2.81 -12.12 1.49
C ILE A 296 -2.01 -13.17 2.24
N LEU A 297 -1.26 -12.78 3.27
CA LEU A 297 -0.44 -13.71 4.05
C LEU A 297 -1.29 -14.82 4.66
N VAL A 298 -2.49 -14.49 5.15
CA VAL A 298 -3.48 -15.46 5.62
C VAL A 298 -4.03 -16.31 4.48
N SER A 299 -4.34 -15.74 3.32
CA SER A 299 -4.83 -16.49 2.14
C SER A 299 -3.78 -17.45 1.59
N ILE A 300 -2.52 -17.04 1.64
CA ILE A 300 -1.33 -17.84 1.36
C ILE A 300 -1.22 -18.98 2.39
N ALA A 301 -1.34 -18.68 3.69
CA ALA A 301 -1.32 -19.67 4.75
C ALA A 301 -2.53 -20.62 4.72
N ALA A 302 -3.65 -20.23 4.10
CA ALA A 302 -4.84 -21.06 3.93
C ALA A 302 -4.78 -21.96 2.67
N MET A 303 -3.73 -21.83 1.83
CA MET A 303 -3.53 -22.75 0.71
C MET A 303 -3.28 -24.19 1.22
N PRO A 304 -3.60 -25.23 0.41
CA PRO A 304 -3.54 -26.64 0.83
C PRO A 304 -2.22 -26.99 1.53
N SER A 305 -2.23 -27.94 2.46
CA SER A 305 -1.13 -28.24 3.41
C SER A 305 0.28 -28.37 2.82
N GLY A 306 0.40 -28.63 1.51
CA GLY A 306 1.66 -28.54 0.79
C GLY A 306 2.26 -27.13 0.69
N PHE A 307 1.43 -26.08 0.58
CA PHE A 307 1.87 -24.68 0.50
C PHE A 307 2.34 -24.13 1.86
N ASN A 308 1.73 -24.58 2.97
CA ASN A 308 2.21 -24.26 4.32
C ASN A 308 3.55 -24.93 4.65
N LYS A 309 3.74 -26.19 4.23
CA LYS A 309 5.07 -26.83 4.28
C LYS A 309 6.10 -26.09 3.43
N PHE A 310 5.67 -25.50 2.30
CA PHE A 310 6.50 -24.65 1.45
C PHE A 310 6.93 -23.35 2.13
N ILE A 311 6.03 -22.60 2.79
CA ILE A 311 6.43 -21.39 3.53
C ILE A 311 7.40 -21.70 4.68
N HIS A 312 7.14 -22.76 5.44
CA HIS A 312 8.08 -23.20 6.46
C HIS A 312 9.41 -23.69 5.87
N GLY A 313 9.41 -24.26 4.66
CA GLY A 313 10.62 -24.67 3.95
C GLY A 313 11.45 -23.53 3.35
N ILE A 314 10.83 -22.40 2.97
CA ILE A 314 11.51 -21.21 2.44
C ILE A 314 12.51 -20.63 3.45
N SER A 315 12.18 -20.69 4.75
CA SER A 315 13.08 -20.25 5.82
C SER A 315 14.35 -21.12 5.98
N PHE A 316 14.43 -22.26 5.30
CA PHE A 316 15.50 -23.26 5.42
C PHE A 316 16.31 -23.52 4.14
N PHE A 317 16.08 -22.79 3.04
CA PHE A 317 16.84 -23.05 1.81
C PHE A 317 18.30 -22.56 1.91
N ASP A 318 19.19 -23.56 1.98
CA ASP A 318 20.64 -23.48 2.10
C ASP A 318 21.29 -22.66 0.96
N LYS A 319 22.37 -21.92 1.28
CA LYS A 319 23.13 -21.03 0.38
C LYS A 319 23.67 -21.74 -0.87
N LYS A 320 23.70 -23.07 -0.90
CA LYS A 320 24.31 -23.90 -1.95
C LYS A 320 23.38 -24.34 -3.08
N SER A 321 22.06 -24.17 -2.98
CA SER A 321 21.16 -24.57 -4.07
C SER A 321 21.03 -23.47 -5.14
N ASN A 322 21.18 -23.83 -6.42
CA ASN A 322 20.96 -22.93 -7.58
C ASN A 322 19.47 -22.66 -7.86
N GLY A 323 18.58 -22.85 -6.88
CA GLY A 323 17.13 -22.67 -7.02
C GLY A 323 16.69 -21.22 -6.84
N PRO A 324 15.48 -20.86 -7.31
CA PRO A 324 14.90 -19.53 -7.07
C PRO A 324 14.72 -19.30 -5.56
N ARG A 325 15.24 -18.18 -5.06
CA ARG A 325 15.13 -17.79 -3.65
C ARG A 325 13.84 -17.01 -3.42
N CYS A 326 13.10 -17.42 -2.39
CA CYS A 326 11.98 -16.69 -1.81
C CYS A 326 12.43 -16.13 -0.45
N VAL A 327 12.11 -14.89 -0.13
CA VAL A 327 12.32 -14.27 1.19
C VAL A 327 10.95 -13.84 1.68
N LEU A 328 10.35 -14.67 2.54
CA LEU A 328 9.16 -14.37 3.31
C LEU A 328 9.55 -14.30 4.80
#